data_AF-R3HWW7-F1
#
_entry.id   AF-R3HWW7-F1
#
_cell.length_a   1.000
_cell.length_b   1.000
_cell.length_c   1.000
_cell.angle_alpha   90.00
_cell.angle_beta   90.00
_cell.angle_gamma   90.00
#
_symmetry.space_group_name_H-M   'P 1'
#
loop_
_entity.id
_entity.type
_entity.pdbx_description
1 polymer ?
#
loop_
_entity_poly.entity_id
_entity_poly.type
_entity_poly.pdbx_seq_one_letter_code
_entity_poly.pdbx_strand_id
1 'polypeptide(L)' 'MSKEIKVRSFLADGTEIFVNPKTGMYDPPVSPPIESQKRVLDIINNRRIADAERANNTKVV' A
#
# COMPACT_ATOMS: atom_id res chain seq x y z
N MET A 1 5.93 -32.38 -15.43
CA MET A 1 6.17 -31.22 -14.55
C MET A 1 5.65 -29.98 -15.27
N SER A 2 4.67 -29.26 -14.72
CA SER A 2 4.21 -28.00 -15.29
C SER A 2 5.30 -26.95 -15.11
N LYS A 3 5.80 -26.37 -16.21
CA LYS A 3 6.75 -25.25 -16.14
C LYS A 3 5.95 -24.00 -15.78
N GLU A 4 6.19 -23.45 -14.60
CA GLU A 4 5.56 -22.20 -14.19
C GLU A 4 6.16 -21.03 -14.99
N ILE A 5 5.33 -20.34 -15.77
CA ILE A 5 5.73 -19.13 -16.49
C ILE A 5 5.74 -17.99 -15.47
N LYS A 6 6.89 -17.36 -15.26
CA LYS A 6 7.02 -16.12 -14.49
C LYS A 6 7.29 -14.97 -15.45
N VAL A 7 6.55 -13.87 -15.31
CA VAL A 7 6.79 -12.66 -16.11
C VAL A 7 7.82 -11.82 -15.36
N ARG A 8 8.94 -11.49 -16.03
CA ARG A 8 9.97 -10.61 -15.48
C ARG A 8 9.55 -9.15 -15.66
N SER A 9 9.73 -8.33 -14.64
CA SER A 9 9.45 -6.90 -14.64
C SER A 9 10.53 -6.13 -13.88
N PHE A 10 10.56 -4.81 -14.05
CA PHE A 10 11.53 -3.93 -13.41
C PHE A 10 10.83 -2.76 -12.73
N LEU A 11 11.23 -2.46 -11.50
CA LEU A 11 10.84 -1.23 -10.82
C LEU A 11 11.59 -0.03 -11.41
N ALA A 12 11.16 1.18 -11.05
CA ALA A 12 11.75 2.43 -11.53
C ALA A 12 13.23 2.62 -11.12
N ASP A 13 13.69 1.92 -10.08
CA ASP A 13 15.09 1.90 -9.62
C ASP A 13 15.95 0.81 -10.29
N GLY A 14 15.36 0.03 -11.21
CA GLY A 14 16.03 -1.07 -11.91
C GLY A 14 15.97 -2.42 -11.19
N THR A 15 15.32 -2.50 -10.01
CA THR A 15 15.14 -3.78 -9.29
C THR A 15 14.32 -4.76 -10.12
N GLU A 16 14.84 -5.97 -10.34
CA GLU A 16 14.12 -7.06 -11.00
C GLU A 16 13.06 -7.66 -10.05
N ILE A 17 11.84 -7.82 -10.56
CA ILE A 17 10.73 -8.44 -9.85
C ILE A 17 10.00 -9.43 -10.77
N PHE A 18 9.30 -10.40 -10.18
CA PHE A 18 8.45 -11.31 -10.95
C PHE A 18 6.98 -10.99 -10.74
N VAL A 19 6.18 -11.19 -11.77
CA VAL A 19 4.72 -11.11 -11.74
C VAL A 19 4.17 -12.50 -12.01
N ASN A 20 3.23 -12.93 -11.18
CA ASN A 20 2.45 -14.13 -11.40
C ASN A 20 1.43 -13.86 -12.52
N PRO A 21 1.50 -14.53 -13.67
CA PRO A 21 0.62 -14.24 -14.81
C PRO A 21 -0.84 -14.62 -14.58
N LYS A 22 -1.15 -15.46 -13.57
CA LYS A 22 -2.52 -15.85 -13.25
C LYS A 22 -3.23 -14.81 -12.38
N THR A 23 -2.50 -14.19 -11.46
CA THR A 23 -3.06 -13.26 -10.48
C THR A 23 -2.75 -11.79 -10.79
N GLY A 24 -1.75 -11.52 -11.64
CA GLY A 24 -1.23 -10.19 -11.89
C GLY A 24 -0.44 -9.60 -10.73
N MET A 25 -0.19 -10.38 -9.67
CA MET A 25 0.47 -9.93 -8.46
C MET A 25 1.98 -10.16 -8.52
N TYR A 26 2.74 -9.29 -7.87
CA TYR A 26 4.19 -9.46 -7.71
C TYR A 26 4.53 -10.66 -6.82
N ASP A 27 5.61 -11.37 -7.16
CA ASP A 27 6.17 -12.52 -6.44
C ASP A 27 7.69 -12.29 -6.22
N PRO A 28 8.14 -11.99 -4.99
CA PRO A 28 7.35 -11.80 -3.78
C PRO A 28 6.49 -10.52 -3.82
N PRO A 29 5.47 -10.39 -2.95
CA PRO A 29 4.66 -9.18 -2.88
C PRO A 29 5.53 -7.95 -2.59
N VAL A 30 5.44 -6.95 -3.45
CA VAL A 30 6.17 -5.68 -3.29
C VAL A 30 5.25 -4.70 -2.56
N SER A 31 5.70 -4.21 -1.40
CA SER A 31 4.99 -3.16 -0.69
C SER A 31 5.27 -1.79 -1.34
N PRO A 32 4.33 -0.83 -1.25
CA PRO A 32 4.60 0.55 -1.66
C PRO A 32 5.84 1.13 -0.94
N PRO A 33 6.52 2.14 -1.49
CA PRO A 33 7.65 2.79 -0.82
C PRO A 33 7.30 3.25 0.60
N ILE A 34 8.27 3.18 1.53
CA ILE A 34 8.09 3.54 2.95
C ILE A 34 7.50 4.95 3.10
N GLU A 35 7.94 5.90 2.27
CA GLU A 35 7.44 7.28 2.29
C GLU A 35 5.94 7.36 1.94
N SER A 36 5.49 6.61 0.93
CA SER A 36 4.08 6.49 0.59
C SER A 36 3.28 5.87 1.74
N GLN A 37 3.82 4.85 2.40
CA GLN A 37 3.17 4.24 3.57
C GLN A 37 3.02 5.23 4.72
N LYS A 38 4.07 6.00 5.03
CA LYS A 38 4.04 7.06 6.07
C LYS A 38 2.97 8.09 5.75
N ARG A 39 2.91 8.58 4.51
CA ARG A 39 1.91 9.56 4.08
C ARG A 39 0.48 9.05 4.25
N VAL A 40 0.23 7.78 3.95
CA VAL A 40 -1.09 7.16 4.16
C VAL A 40 -1.44 7.09 5.65
N LEU A 41 -0.48 6.70 6.51
CA LEU A 41 -0.69 6.67 7.96
C LEU A 41 -1.00 8.05 8.53
N ASP A 42 -0.30 9.09 8.07
CA ASP A 42 -0.54 10.47 8.50
C ASP A 42 -1.96 10.93 8.13
N ILE A 43 -2.43 10.61 6.92
CA ILE A 43 -3.80 10.92 6.48
C ILE A 43 -4.83 10.24 7.39
N ILE A 44 -4.62 8.96 7.70
CA ILE A 44 -5.53 8.19 8.57
C ILE A 44 -5.55 8.79 9.98
N ASN A 45 -4.38 9.11 10.54
CA ASN A 45 -4.27 9.69 11.88
C ASN A 45 -4.93 11.06 11.97
N ASN A 46 -4.67 11.94 11.00
CA ASN A 46 -5.28 13.27 10.97
C ASN A 46 -6.81 13.19 10.86
N ARG A 47 -7.34 12.25 10.07
CA ARG A 47 -8.79 12.03 9.98
C ARG A 47 -9.38 11.56 11.31
N ARG A 48 -8.72 10.63 12.01
CA ARG A 48 -9.15 10.17 13.34
C ARG A 48 -9.18 11.30 14.37
N ILE A 49 -8.19 12.19 14.33
CA ILE A 49 -8.13 13.37 15.22
C ILE A 49 -9.30 14.31 14.91
N ALA A 50 -9.51 14.66 13.64
CA ALA A 50 -10.61 15.53 13.22
C ALA A 50 -11.99 14.96 13.59
N ASP A 51 -12.18 13.64 13.43
CA ASP A 51 -13.43 12.97 13.83
C ASP A 51 -13.64 13.00 15.35
N ALA A 52 -12.57 12.83 16.14
CA ALA A 52 -12.62 12.93 17.60
C ALA A 52 -12.94 14.35 18.09
N GLU A 53 -12.33 15.37 17.48
CA GLU A 53 -12.62 16.78 17.77
C GLU A 53 -14.08 17.12 17.45
N ARG A 54 -14.59 16.65 16.31
CA ARG A 54 -16.00 16.83 15.92
C ARG A 54 -16.96 16.18 16.91
N ALA A 55 -16.66 14.95 17.34
CA ALA A 55 -17.47 14.25 18.34
C ALA A 55 -17.46 14.96 19.70
N ASN A 56 -16.33 15.55 20.09
CA ASN A 56 -16.22 16.31 21.33
C ASN A 56 -17.06 17.60 21.28
N ASN A 57 -16.96 18.38 20.20
CA ASN A 57 -17.73 19.62 20.05
C ASN A 57 -19.25 19.38 20.00
N THR A 58 -19.70 18.21 19.52
CA THR A 58 -21.13 17.87 19.46
C THR A 58 -21.70 17.45 20.83
N LYS A 59 -20.86 17.08 21.79
CA LYS A 59 -21.30 16.70 23.16
C LYS A 59 -21.43 17.87 24.13
N VAL A 60 -20.85 19.03 23.80
CA VAL A 60 -20.82 20.21 24.68
C VAL A 60 -21.95 21.21 24.36
N VAL A 61 -22.85 20.85 23.44
CA VAL A 61 -24.05 21.63 23.09
C VAL A 61 -25.29 20.99 23.70
#